data_AF-A0A6P7HJW5-F1
#
_entry.id   AF-A0A6P7HJW5-F1
#
_cell.length_a   1.000
_cell.length_b   1.000
_cell.length_c   1.000
_cell.angle_alpha   90.00
_cell.angle_beta   90.00
_cell.angle_gamma   90.00
#
_symmetry.space_group_name_H-M   'P 1'
#
loop_
_entity.id
_entity.type
_entity.pdbx_description
1 polymer ?
#
loop_
_entity_poly.entity_id
_entity_poly.type
_entity_poly.pdbx_seq_one_letter_code
_entity_poly.pdbx_strand_id
1 'polypeptide(L)'
;MASGLHFVVLVCAMGVLWIMPNVSSTSGGCKFCPSGWSLLLGRCYLFDKTERDWTDAELSCLSRGGNLASFRSPDEYITLRQFVLKATGKHTTSWVGGHDAVKEGVWLWSDGSKHVFTAWGQGEPNDLGGEDCMEINRGVMWLRLESPHLEEQSNKLIVRINADRNQLKDIEDRIVELLSNSKGNILDNEELVQTLQESKVGIWQRSYVSSFSTF
;
A
#
# COMPACT_ATOMS: atom_id res chain seq x y z
N MET A 1 33.72 -7.35 2.17
CA MET A 1 33.41 -7.82 0.81
C MET A 1 31.92 -7.62 0.64
N ALA A 2 31.53 -6.77 -0.31
CA ALA A 2 30.15 -6.33 -0.49
C ALA A 2 29.26 -7.47 -1.00
N SER A 3 28.10 -7.66 -0.37
CA SER A 3 26.97 -8.37 -0.97
C SER A 3 25.75 -7.47 -0.82
N GLY A 4 25.40 -6.79 -1.91
CA GLY A 4 24.27 -5.88 -1.97
C GLY A 4 22.95 -6.61 -1.73
N LEU A 5 22.09 -6.00 -0.92
CA LEU A 5 20.67 -6.27 -0.93
C LEU A 5 19.91 -4.98 -1.20
N HIS A 6 18.92 -5.15 -2.05
CA HIS A 6 18.22 -4.17 -2.87
C HIS A 6 16.98 -3.64 -2.12
N PHE A 7 17.03 -2.44 -1.52
CA PHE A 7 15.88 -1.93 -0.73
C PHE A 7 15.46 -0.50 -1.02
N VAL A 8 14.15 -0.33 -1.03
CA VAL A 8 13.39 0.77 -1.64
C VAL A 8 12.88 1.77 -0.58
N VAL A 9 12.75 3.05 -0.95
CA VAL A 9 12.61 4.21 -0.04
C VAL A 9 11.15 4.65 0.14
N LEU A 10 10.73 4.98 1.37
CA LEU A 10 9.39 5.51 1.69
C LEU A 10 9.52 6.85 2.41
N VAL A 11 9.03 7.95 1.84
CA VAL A 11 9.22 9.33 2.36
C VAL A 11 7.97 9.86 3.09
N CYS A 12 8.11 10.61 4.18
CA CYS A 12 7.07 11.41 4.83
C CYS A 12 7.48 12.89 4.92
N ALA A 13 6.68 13.82 4.36
CA ALA A 13 6.89 15.26 4.54
C ALA A 13 6.16 15.78 5.79
N MET A 14 6.90 16.25 6.80
CA MET A 14 6.38 17.10 7.88
C MET A 14 6.61 18.56 7.49
N GLY A 15 5.54 19.36 7.50
CA GLY A 15 5.51 20.71 6.94
C GLY A 15 6.58 21.65 7.49
N VAL A 16 7.16 22.45 6.60
CA VAL A 16 8.22 23.42 6.90
C VAL A 16 7.68 24.55 7.81
N LEU A 17 8.35 24.78 8.93
CA LEU A 17 8.22 25.99 9.75
C LEU A 17 8.78 27.19 8.98
N TRP A 18 7.90 27.96 8.34
CA TRP A 18 8.21 29.34 7.95
C TRP A 18 7.53 30.28 8.94
N ILE A 19 8.35 31.03 9.67
CA ILE A 19 7.92 32.10 10.56
C ILE A 19 7.45 33.27 9.66
N MET A 20 6.13 33.43 9.52
CA MET A 20 5.50 34.69 9.13
C MET A 20 4.28 34.94 10.04
N PRO A 21 4.05 36.19 10.48
CA PRO A 21 3.11 36.48 11.55
C PRO A 21 1.66 36.45 11.05
N ASN A 22 0.81 35.79 11.83
CA ASN A 22 -0.65 35.93 11.89
C ASN A 22 -1.41 36.05 10.56
N VAL A 23 -1.86 34.91 10.03
CA VAL A 23 -3.13 34.83 9.30
C VAL A 23 -4.01 33.80 10.02
N SER A 24 -5.05 34.31 10.67
CA SER A 24 -6.18 33.51 11.13
C SER A 24 -6.81 32.82 9.92
N SER A 25 -6.81 31.48 9.89
CA SER A 25 -7.50 30.75 8.83
C SER A 25 -8.38 29.66 9.42
N THR A 26 -9.65 30.00 9.55
CA THR A 26 -10.74 29.05 9.34
C THR A 26 -10.62 28.48 7.93
N SER A 27 -10.39 27.17 7.78
CA SER A 27 -11.03 26.36 6.72
C SER A 27 -10.51 24.93 6.76
N GLY A 28 -11.45 23.97 6.76
CA GLY A 28 -11.16 22.59 6.39
C GLY A 28 -10.78 22.51 4.91
N GLY A 29 -9.54 22.89 4.60
CA GLY A 29 -8.96 22.72 3.27
C GLY A 29 -8.71 21.24 2.99
N CYS A 30 -9.12 20.77 1.81
CA CYS A 30 -8.72 19.46 1.30
C CYS A 30 -7.19 19.34 1.41
N LYS A 31 -6.70 18.38 2.20
CA LYS A 31 -5.27 18.10 2.30
C LYS A 31 -4.82 17.55 0.95
N PHE A 32 -4.06 18.32 0.18
CA PHE A 32 -3.45 17.87 -1.06
C PHE A 32 -1.97 17.58 -0.83
N CYS A 33 -1.49 16.48 -1.42
CA CYS A 33 -0.08 16.16 -1.43
C CYS A 33 0.61 16.75 -2.67
N PRO A 34 1.93 17.02 -2.60
CA PRO A 34 2.69 17.45 -3.77
C PRO A 34 2.59 16.43 -4.91
N SER A 35 2.86 16.88 -6.14
CA SER A 35 2.85 15.98 -7.30
C SER A 35 3.79 14.78 -7.09
N GLY A 36 3.30 13.57 -7.37
CA GLY A 36 4.02 12.32 -7.14
C GLY A 36 3.88 11.72 -5.73
N TRP A 37 3.21 12.40 -4.79
CA TRP A 37 2.98 11.91 -3.44
C TRP A 37 1.53 11.45 -3.26
N SER A 38 1.34 10.43 -2.42
CA SER A 38 0.05 9.85 -2.07
C SER A 38 -0.40 10.27 -0.68
N LEU A 39 -1.62 10.80 -0.57
CA LEU A 39 -2.23 11.09 0.73
C LEU A 39 -2.71 9.79 1.39
N LEU A 40 -2.09 9.41 2.50
CA LEU A 40 -2.47 8.25 3.30
C LEU A 40 -2.60 8.69 4.77
N LEU A 41 -3.75 8.43 5.39
CA LEU A 41 -4.01 8.76 6.81
C LEU A 41 -3.63 10.20 7.20
N GLY A 42 -3.83 11.15 6.29
CA GLY A 42 -3.56 12.57 6.53
C GLY A 42 -2.08 12.98 6.44
N ARG A 43 -1.19 12.09 5.98
CA ARG A 43 0.23 12.34 5.66
C ARG A 43 0.51 12.05 4.19
N CYS A 44 1.53 12.67 3.63
CA CYS A 44 1.94 12.45 2.24
C CYS A 44 3.10 11.47 2.19
N TYR A 45 2.94 10.43 1.36
CA TYR A 45 3.95 9.40 1.17
C TYR A 45 4.39 9.26 -0.28
N LEU A 46 5.67 9.03 -0.48
CA LEU A 46 6.25 8.71 -1.79
C LEU A 46 7.08 7.44 -1.65
N PHE A 47 6.91 6.51 -2.59
CA PHE A 47 7.70 5.30 -2.67
C PHE A 47 8.71 5.44 -3.80
N ASP A 48 9.98 5.62 -3.46
CA ASP A 48 11.09 5.77 -4.41
C ASP A 48 11.77 4.41 -4.61
N LYS A 49 11.53 3.84 -5.80
CA LYS A 49 11.98 2.53 -6.30
C LYS A 49 13.49 2.32 -6.36
N THR A 50 14.28 3.39 -6.24
CA THR A 50 15.73 3.30 -6.32
C THR A 50 16.30 2.71 -5.03
N GLU A 51 17.14 1.69 -5.20
CA GLU A 51 17.74 0.97 -4.09
C GLU A 51 18.90 1.74 -3.51
N ARG A 52 18.94 1.82 -2.18
CA ARG A 52 19.95 2.54 -1.42
C ARG A 52 20.20 1.83 -0.09
N ASP A 53 21.34 2.09 0.53
CA ASP A 53 21.47 1.81 1.96
C ASP A 53 20.57 2.75 2.77
N TRP A 54 20.40 2.46 4.06
CA TRP A 54 19.47 3.21 4.90
C TRP A 54 19.85 4.71 5.02
N THR A 55 21.15 5.01 5.07
CA THR A 55 21.64 6.39 5.23
C THR A 55 21.37 7.20 3.96
N ASP A 56 21.71 6.66 2.79
CA ASP A 56 21.46 7.27 1.49
C ASP A 56 19.96 7.37 1.19
N ALA A 57 19.16 6.42 1.69
CA ALA A 57 17.70 6.49 1.62
C ALA A 57 17.15 7.66 2.44
N GLU A 58 17.59 7.84 3.69
CA GLU A 58 17.20 8.98 4.53
C GLU A 58 17.66 10.31 3.91
N LEU A 59 18.88 10.40 3.39
CA LEU A 59 19.36 11.61 2.71
C LEU A 59 18.53 11.94 1.46
N SER A 60 18.11 10.93 0.69
CA SER A 60 17.20 11.11 -0.44
C SER A 60 15.84 11.65 0.03
N CYS A 61 15.28 11.10 1.11
CA CYS A 61 14.06 11.60 1.74
C CYS A 61 14.17 13.08 2.14
N LEU A 62 15.26 13.42 2.84
CA LEU A 62 15.54 14.77 3.32
C LEU A 62 15.67 15.76 2.16
N SER A 63 16.34 15.37 1.06
CA SER A 63 16.46 16.21 -0.14
C SER A 63 15.12 16.54 -0.80
N ARG A 64 14.08 15.73 -0.54
CA ARG A 64 12.70 15.89 -1.04
C ARG A 64 11.77 16.58 -0.05
N GLY A 65 12.30 17.06 1.09
CA GLY A 65 11.53 17.74 2.13
C GLY A 65 10.75 16.78 3.04
N GLY A 66 11.23 15.55 3.22
CA GLY A 66 10.67 14.60 4.17
C GLY A 66 11.71 13.70 4.82
N ASN A 67 11.26 12.64 5.49
CA ASN A 67 12.11 11.65 6.16
C ASN A 67 11.71 10.25 5.72
N LEU A 68 12.51 9.22 5.98
CA LEU A 68 12.02 7.86 5.90
C LEU A 68 10.76 7.70 6.77
N ALA A 69 9.79 6.93 6.26
CA ALA A 69 8.47 6.88 6.84
C ALA A 69 8.49 6.27 8.24
N SER A 70 7.77 6.91 9.16
CA SER A 70 7.43 6.37 10.47
C SER A 70 6.00 5.82 10.48
N PHE A 71 5.74 4.85 11.35
CA PHE A 71 4.39 4.39 11.66
C PHE A 71 4.17 4.35 13.17
N ARG A 72 2.99 4.82 13.59
CA ARG A 72 2.65 5.00 15.01
C ARG A 72 1.42 4.19 15.44
N SER A 73 0.81 3.47 14.51
CA SER A 73 -0.34 2.60 14.78
C SER A 73 -0.33 1.39 13.85
N PRO A 74 -1.06 0.31 14.20
CA PRO A 74 -1.28 -0.82 13.30
C PRO A 74 -1.87 -0.39 11.95
N ASP A 75 -2.81 0.56 11.95
CA ASP A 75 -3.43 1.07 10.72
C ASP A 75 -2.42 1.78 9.81
N GLU A 76 -1.52 2.61 10.38
CA GLU A 76 -0.44 3.24 9.63
C GLU A 76 0.50 2.18 9.04
N TYR A 77 0.85 1.16 9.82
CA TYR A 77 1.71 0.06 9.37
C TYR A 77 1.09 -0.75 8.21
N ILE A 78 -0.17 -1.18 8.35
CA ILE A 78 -0.89 -1.92 7.31
C ILE A 78 -1.03 -1.06 6.04
N THR A 79 -1.38 0.21 6.20
CA THR A 79 -1.55 1.14 5.07
C THR A 79 -0.24 1.32 4.30
N LEU A 80 0.89 1.47 4.99
CA LEU A 80 2.20 1.58 4.35
C LEU A 80 2.58 0.31 3.59
N ARG A 81 2.31 -0.87 4.16
CA ARG A 81 2.58 -2.15 3.47
C ARG A 81 1.72 -2.33 2.22
N GLN A 82 0.45 -1.96 2.28
CA GLN A 82 -0.45 -1.96 1.12
C GLN A 82 -0.03 -0.94 0.06
N PHE A 83 0.48 0.21 0.48
CA PHE A 83 1.04 1.21 -0.42
C PHE A 83 2.25 0.68 -1.19
N VAL A 84 3.18 -0.01 -0.52
CA VAL A 84 4.31 -0.69 -1.17
C VAL A 84 3.81 -1.76 -2.14
N LEU A 85 2.88 -2.62 -1.71
CA LEU A 85 2.27 -3.65 -2.56
C LEU A 85 1.67 -3.06 -3.83
N LYS A 86 0.93 -1.95 -3.73
CA LYS A 86 0.34 -1.25 -4.88
C LYS A 86 1.42 -0.65 -5.79
N ALA A 87 2.51 -0.14 -5.23
CA ALA A 87 3.58 0.50 -5.98
C ALA A 87 4.50 -0.49 -6.73
N THR A 88 4.72 -1.70 -6.19
CA THR A 88 5.66 -2.69 -6.74
C THR A 88 5.00 -3.97 -7.28
N GLY A 89 3.73 -4.20 -6.96
CA GLY A 89 3.02 -5.45 -7.26
C GLY A 89 3.31 -6.59 -6.29
N LYS A 90 4.14 -6.39 -5.26
CA LYS A 90 4.47 -7.40 -4.23
C LYS A 90 4.83 -6.76 -2.89
N HIS A 91 4.91 -7.53 -1.81
CA HIS A 91 5.46 -7.05 -0.54
C HIS A 91 6.98 -6.92 -0.62
N THR A 92 7.45 -5.87 -1.30
CA THR A 92 8.89 -5.56 -1.43
C THR A 92 9.43 -5.09 -0.10
N THR A 93 10.53 -5.71 0.35
CA THR A 93 11.28 -5.25 1.51
C THR A 93 11.74 -3.81 1.30
N SER A 94 11.43 -2.93 2.26
CA SER A 94 11.59 -1.49 2.10
C SER A 94 12.06 -0.85 3.39
N TRP A 95 12.93 0.16 3.28
CA TRP A 95 13.40 0.94 4.42
C TRP A 95 12.29 1.80 5.00
N VAL A 96 12.27 1.89 6.33
CA VAL A 96 11.49 2.85 7.10
C VAL A 96 12.41 3.57 8.08
N GLY A 97 11.94 4.67 8.68
CA GLY A 97 12.80 5.58 9.44
C GLY A 97 13.23 5.07 10.81
N GLY A 98 12.94 3.82 11.15
CA GLY A 98 13.25 3.23 12.44
C GLY A 98 14.73 2.90 12.51
N HIS A 99 15.41 3.32 13.58
CA HIS A 99 16.80 2.95 13.85
C HIS A 99 17.12 2.97 15.34
N ASP A 100 18.12 2.22 15.79
CA ASP A 100 18.64 2.23 17.16
C ASP A 100 20.16 2.44 17.24
N ALA A 101 20.80 2.85 16.14
CA ALA A 101 22.23 3.18 16.02
C ALA A 101 22.78 4.17 17.09
N VAL A 102 21.91 4.93 17.77
CA VAL A 102 22.31 5.83 18.87
C VAL A 102 22.54 5.06 20.16
N LYS A 103 21.71 4.04 20.42
CA LYS A 103 21.76 3.19 21.59
C LYS A 103 20.98 1.90 21.32
N GLU A 104 21.72 0.79 21.28
CA GLU A 104 21.20 -0.55 21.09
C GLU A 104 19.93 -0.85 21.92
N GLY A 105 18.92 -1.39 21.27
CA GLY A 105 17.62 -1.70 21.86
C GLY A 105 16.71 -0.49 22.13
N VAL A 106 17.14 0.73 21.77
CA VAL A 106 16.35 1.96 21.88
C VAL A 106 16.05 2.52 20.49
N TRP A 107 14.94 2.05 19.93
CA TRP A 107 14.49 2.43 18.59
C TRP A 107 13.87 3.83 18.56
N LEU A 108 14.27 4.60 17.55
CA LEU A 108 13.86 5.97 17.27
C LEU A 108 13.40 6.08 15.82
N TRP A 109 12.52 7.05 15.56
CA TRP A 109 12.16 7.43 14.19
C TRP A 109 13.01 8.62 13.73
N SER A 110 13.58 8.54 12.52
CA SER A 110 14.38 9.62 11.91
C SER A 110 13.61 10.93 11.75
N ASP A 111 12.29 10.87 11.63
CA ASP A 111 11.39 12.04 11.58
C ASP A 111 11.13 12.70 12.96
N GLY A 112 11.73 12.18 14.03
CA GLY A 112 11.57 12.65 15.40
C GLY A 112 10.22 12.31 16.04
N SER A 113 9.38 11.51 15.37
CA SER A 113 8.11 11.07 15.93
C SER A 113 8.30 10.10 17.10
N LYS A 114 7.33 10.06 18.01
CA LYS A 114 7.39 9.18 19.19
C LYS A 114 7.31 7.72 18.74
N HIS A 115 8.27 6.93 19.19
CA HIS A 115 8.31 5.50 18.97
C HIS A 115 7.36 4.79 19.95
N VAL A 116 6.08 4.68 19.57
CA VAL A 116 4.99 4.15 20.42
C VAL A 116 4.52 2.75 20.03
N PHE A 117 4.91 2.27 18.85
CA PHE A 117 4.45 1.02 18.29
C PHE A 117 5.55 0.38 17.44
N THR A 118 5.72 -0.93 17.60
CA THR A 118 6.61 -1.76 16.79
C THR A 118 5.89 -3.02 16.36
N ALA A 119 6.06 -3.38 15.09
CA ALA A 119 5.53 -4.60 14.49
C ALA A 119 6.66 -5.57 14.14
N TRP A 120 7.49 -5.90 15.14
CA TRP A 120 8.64 -6.77 14.93
C TRP A 120 8.21 -8.14 14.41
N GLY A 121 8.99 -8.66 13.46
CA GLY A 121 8.90 -10.05 13.05
C GLY A 121 9.27 -10.98 14.21
N GLN A 122 8.92 -12.26 14.10
CA GLN A 122 9.32 -13.22 15.12
C GLN A 122 10.84 -13.32 15.20
N GLY A 123 11.38 -13.09 16.39
CA GLY A 123 12.83 -13.10 16.61
C GLY A 123 13.51 -11.82 16.13
N GLU A 124 12.77 -10.74 15.91
CA GLU A 124 13.31 -9.40 15.71
C GLU A 124 12.93 -8.48 16.90
N PRO A 125 13.72 -7.44 17.19
CA PRO A 125 15.06 -7.20 16.66
C PRO A 125 16.05 -8.22 17.27
N ASN A 126 16.89 -8.85 16.44
CA ASN A 126 17.90 -9.83 16.91
C ASN A 126 19.33 -9.30 16.97
N ASP A 127 19.57 -8.09 16.46
CA ASP A 127 20.91 -7.50 16.35
C ASP A 127 21.95 -8.47 15.72
N LEU A 128 21.50 -9.29 14.74
CA LEU A 128 22.39 -10.23 14.07
C LEU A 128 23.35 -9.49 13.14
N GLY A 129 24.52 -9.15 13.69
CA GLY A 129 25.60 -8.50 12.94
C GLY A 129 25.61 -6.97 13.07
N GLY A 130 24.97 -6.39 14.09
CA GLY A 130 24.91 -4.93 14.27
C GLY A 130 23.84 -4.29 13.38
N GLU A 131 22.65 -4.88 13.32
CA GLU A 131 21.57 -4.42 12.43
C GLU A 131 20.75 -3.29 13.08
N ASP A 132 21.18 -2.05 12.84
CA ASP A 132 20.59 -0.88 13.52
C ASP A 132 19.40 -0.24 12.77
N CYS A 133 18.95 -0.82 11.65
CA CYS A 133 18.07 -0.17 10.67
C CYS A 133 16.80 -0.98 10.39
N MET A 134 15.63 -0.35 10.46
CA MET A 134 14.34 -1.04 10.34
C MET A 134 13.88 -1.20 8.89
N GLU A 135 13.45 -2.41 8.56
CA GLU A 135 12.79 -2.76 7.30
C GLU A 135 11.34 -3.18 7.54
N ILE A 136 10.46 -2.87 6.59
CA ILE A 136 9.16 -3.54 6.47
C ILE A 136 9.21 -4.54 5.33
N ASN A 137 8.39 -5.59 5.39
CA ASN A 137 8.32 -6.61 4.34
C ASN A 137 9.62 -7.43 4.09
N ARG A 138 10.58 -7.50 5.04
CA ARG A 138 11.74 -8.43 5.11
C ARG A 138 11.44 -9.95 5.26
N GLY A 139 11.36 -10.70 4.16
CA GLY A 139 11.03 -12.15 4.17
C GLY A 139 9.53 -12.48 4.13
N VAL A 140 9.14 -13.75 4.24
CA VAL A 140 7.71 -14.22 4.25
C VAL A 140 7.07 -14.16 5.64
N MET A 141 7.73 -13.52 6.61
CA MET A 141 7.38 -13.58 8.03
C MET A 141 6.31 -12.56 8.47
N TRP A 142 5.42 -12.14 7.56
CA TRP A 142 4.23 -11.32 7.90
C TRP A 142 3.01 -12.18 8.18
N LEU A 143 3.07 -13.43 7.74
CA LEU A 143 1.95 -14.38 7.74
C LEU A 143 1.63 -14.94 9.14
N ARG A 144 2.42 -14.59 10.18
CA ARG A 144 2.23 -15.14 11.53
C ARG A 144 1.52 -14.20 12.51
N LEU A 145 1.48 -12.90 12.24
CA LEU A 145 0.89 -11.91 13.17
C LEU A 145 -0.55 -11.50 12.82
N GLU A 146 -1.01 -11.75 11.59
CA GLU A 146 -2.44 -11.92 11.33
C GLU A 146 -2.77 -13.41 11.54
N SER A 147 -3.81 -13.70 12.33
CA SER A 147 -4.29 -15.07 12.57
C SER A 147 -4.24 -15.88 11.26
N PRO A 148 -3.62 -17.09 11.23
CA PRO A 148 -3.48 -17.89 10.00
C PRO A 148 -4.80 -18.08 9.22
N HIS A 149 -5.93 -18.04 9.94
CA HIS A 149 -7.25 -18.08 9.37
C HIS A 149 -7.60 -16.85 8.53
N LEU A 150 -7.25 -15.64 9.00
CA LEU A 150 -7.51 -14.38 8.30
C LEU A 150 -6.64 -14.24 7.06
N GLU A 151 -5.41 -14.75 7.11
CA GLU A 151 -4.53 -14.78 5.94
C GLU A 151 -5.05 -15.75 4.87
N GLU A 152 -5.48 -16.96 5.26
CA GLU A 152 -6.12 -17.89 4.34
C GLU A 152 -7.40 -17.30 3.74
N GLN A 153 -8.20 -16.60 4.55
CA GLN A 153 -9.39 -15.88 4.08
C GLN A 153 -9.04 -14.75 3.11
N SER A 154 -8.01 -13.96 3.40
CA SER A 154 -7.51 -12.87 2.55
C SER A 154 -6.98 -13.40 1.22
N ASN A 155 -6.13 -14.44 1.26
CA ASN A 155 -5.60 -15.09 0.07
C ASN A 155 -6.72 -15.72 -0.78
N LYS A 156 -7.69 -16.40 -0.16
CA LYS A 156 -8.90 -16.89 -0.84
C LYS A 156 -9.70 -15.76 -1.47
N LEU A 157 -9.84 -14.63 -0.77
CA LEU A 157 -10.57 -13.47 -1.28
C LEU A 157 -9.84 -12.82 -2.46
N ILE A 158 -8.51 -12.70 -2.42
CA ILE A 158 -7.70 -12.18 -3.53
C ILE A 158 -7.81 -13.07 -4.76
N VAL A 159 -7.73 -14.39 -4.59
CA VAL A 159 -7.92 -15.35 -5.69
C VAL A 159 -9.31 -15.21 -6.30
N ARG A 160 -10.36 -15.08 -5.48
CA ARG A 160 -11.73 -14.83 -5.94
C ARG A 160 -11.85 -13.51 -6.69
N ILE A 161 -11.35 -12.41 -6.14
CA ILE A 161 -11.37 -11.09 -6.78
C ILE A 161 -10.66 -11.13 -8.14
N ASN A 162 -9.53 -11.83 -8.24
CA ASN A 162 -8.80 -11.96 -9.51
C ASN A 162 -9.56 -12.85 -10.51
N ALA A 163 -10.18 -13.94 -10.06
CA ALA A 163 -11.02 -14.78 -10.90
C ALA A 163 -12.24 -13.99 -11.43
N ASP A 164 -12.94 -13.27 -10.55
CA ASP A 164 -14.09 -12.42 -10.90
C ASP A 164 -13.68 -11.29 -11.87
N ARG A 165 -12.48 -10.71 -11.69
CA ARG A 165 -11.93 -9.72 -12.61
C ARG A 165 -11.64 -10.32 -13.98
N ASN A 166 -11.07 -11.52 -14.04
CA ASN A 166 -10.77 -12.20 -15.30
C ASN A 166 -12.06 -12.61 -16.02
N GLN A 167 -13.06 -13.09 -15.29
CA GLN A 167 -14.38 -13.39 -15.86
C GLN A 167 -15.06 -12.13 -16.40
N LEU A 168 -14.94 -11.00 -15.71
CA LEU A 168 -15.50 -9.74 -16.20
C LEU A 168 -14.82 -9.30 -17.51
N LYS A 169 -13.50 -9.42 -17.59
CA LYS A 169 -12.75 -9.12 -18.82
C LYS A 169 -13.17 -10.01 -19.99
N ASP A 170 -13.32 -11.31 -19.75
CA ASP A 170 -13.80 -12.25 -20.78
C ASP A 170 -15.18 -11.88 -21.32
N ILE A 171 -16.10 -11.47 -20.42
CA ILE A 171 -17.42 -10.97 -20.81
C ILE A 171 -17.31 -9.66 -21.61
N GLU A 172 -16.46 -8.73 -21.19
CA GLU A 172 -16.23 -7.46 -21.90
C GLU A 172 -15.69 -7.73 -23.32
N ASP A 173 -14.69 -8.59 -23.46
CA ASP A 173 -14.08 -8.95 -24.74
C ASP A 173 -15.09 -9.65 -25.67
N ARG A 174 -15.92 -10.56 -25.13
CA ARG A 174 -16.98 -11.25 -25.90
C ARG A 174 -18.06 -10.30 -26.40
N ILE A 175 -18.45 -9.32 -25.57
CA ILE A 175 -19.40 -8.27 -26.00
C ILE A 175 -18.80 -7.46 -27.15
N VAL A 176 -17.53 -7.04 -27.04
CA VAL A 176 -16.85 -6.27 -28.09
C VAL A 176 -16.78 -7.06 -29.40
N GLU A 177 -16.44 -8.34 -29.33
CA GLU A 177 -16.39 -9.22 -30.51
C GLU A 177 -17.76 -9.36 -31.19
N LEU A 178 -18.80 -9.66 -30.41
CA LEU A 178 -20.17 -9.82 -30.93
C LEU A 178 -20.71 -8.51 -31.52
N LEU A 179 -20.39 -7.36 -30.92
CA LEU A 179 -20.72 -6.05 -31.48
C LEU A 179 -19.98 -5.77 -32.80
N SER A 180 -18.71 -6.17 -32.91
CA SER A 180 -17.91 -6.02 -34.13
C SER A 180 -18.43 -6.87 -35.30
N ASN A 181 -18.99 -8.05 -35.01
CA ASN A 181 -19.46 -9.00 -36.02
C ASN A 181 -20.95 -8.85 -36.36
N SER A 182 -21.70 -8.07 -35.58
CA SER A 182 -23.12 -7.81 -35.79
C SER A 182 -23.38 -7.03 -37.09
N LYS A 183 -24.23 -7.59 -37.97
CA LYS A 183 -24.77 -6.90 -39.14
C LYS A 183 -26.28 -6.75 -38.99
N GLY A 184 -26.74 -5.62 -38.44
CA GLY A 184 -28.17 -5.33 -38.26
C GLY A 184 -28.52 -4.78 -36.88
N ASN A 185 -29.79 -4.90 -36.48
CA ASN A 185 -30.26 -4.45 -35.18
C ASN A 185 -29.71 -5.36 -34.07
N ILE A 186 -29.19 -4.75 -33.02
CA ILE A 186 -28.49 -5.39 -31.89
C ILE A 186 -29.41 -6.38 -31.13
N LEU A 187 -30.73 -6.15 -31.16
CA LEU A 187 -31.73 -6.96 -30.45
C LEU A 187 -32.05 -8.29 -31.13
N ASP A 188 -31.60 -8.49 -32.37
CA ASP A 188 -31.86 -9.72 -33.13
C ASP A 188 -30.76 -10.78 -32.89
N ASN A 189 -29.66 -10.39 -32.22
CA ASN A 189 -28.57 -11.29 -31.88
C ASN A 189 -28.83 -11.92 -30.49
N GLU A 190 -29.41 -13.12 -30.49
CA GLU A 190 -29.76 -13.89 -29.30
C GLU A 190 -28.54 -14.14 -28.38
N GLU A 191 -27.35 -14.34 -28.95
CA GLU A 191 -26.10 -14.56 -28.21
C GLU A 191 -25.59 -13.30 -27.50
N LEU A 192 -25.74 -12.13 -28.15
CA LEU A 192 -25.42 -10.85 -27.55
C LEU A 192 -26.41 -10.51 -26.42
N VAL A 193 -27.71 -10.78 -26.63
CA VAL A 193 -28.75 -10.56 -25.61
C VAL A 193 -28.49 -11.43 -24.38
N GLN A 194 -28.13 -12.70 -24.57
CA GLN A 194 -27.81 -13.60 -23.46
C GLN A 194 -26.54 -13.18 -22.71
N THR A 195 -25.48 -12.79 -23.43
CA THR A 195 -24.25 -12.26 -22.82
C THR A 195 -24.49 -10.97 -22.03
N LEU A 196 -25.38 -10.08 -22.51
CA LEU A 196 -25.78 -8.86 -21.81
C LEU A 196 -26.68 -9.15 -20.59
N GLN A 197 -27.44 -10.24 -20.58
CA GLN A 197 -28.21 -10.68 -19.40
C GLN A 197 -27.29 -11.27 -18.33
N GLU A 198 -26.32 -12.08 -18.72
CA GLU A 198 -25.29 -12.64 -17.83
C GLU A 198 -24.45 -11.52 -17.17
N SER A 199 -24.09 -10.47 -17.93
CA SER A 199 -23.37 -9.31 -17.37
C SER A 199 -24.19 -8.53 -16.35
N LYS A 200 -25.52 -8.41 -16.54
CA LYS A 200 -26.42 -7.79 -15.56
C LYS A 200 -26.49 -8.59 -14.27
N VAL A 201 -26.64 -9.92 -14.31
CA VAL A 201 -26.74 -10.78 -13.12
C VAL A 201 -25.48 -10.69 -12.25
N GLY A 202 -24.29 -10.65 -12.85
CA GLY A 202 -23.03 -10.46 -12.12
C GLY A 202 -22.85 -9.08 -11.46
N ILE A 203 -23.58 -8.05 -11.89
CA ILE A 203 -23.61 -6.72 -11.25
C ILE A 203 -24.52 -6.73 -10.02
N TRP A 204 -25.66 -7.45 -10.08
CA TRP A 204 -26.59 -7.57 -8.95
C TRP A 204 -26.03 -8.43 -7.80
N GLN A 205 -25.30 -9.52 -8.09
CA GLN A 205 -24.64 -10.33 -7.04
C GLN A 205 -23.56 -9.56 -6.28
N ARG A 206 -22.80 -8.67 -6.95
CA ARG A 206 -21.79 -7.80 -6.30
C ARG A 206 -22.38 -6.79 -5.33
N SER A 207 -23.60 -6.34 -5.56
CA SER A 207 -24.30 -5.40 -4.68
C SER A 207 -24.86 -6.09 -3.42
N TYR A 208 -25.13 -7.40 -3.48
CA TYR A 208 -25.74 -8.16 -2.39
C TYR A 208 -24.74 -8.61 -1.31
N VAL A 209 -23.45 -8.70 -1.63
CA VAL A 209 -22.39 -9.07 -0.67
C VAL A 209 -22.01 -7.89 0.25
N SER A 210 -22.43 -6.66 -0.06
CA SER A 210 -22.19 -5.48 0.80
C SER A 210 -23.24 -5.32 1.93
N SER A 211 -24.26 -6.18 2.01
CA SER A 211 -25.37 -6.04 2.98
C SER A 211 -25.47 -7.13 4.05
N PHE A 212 -24.50 -8.06 4.16
CA PHE A 212 -24.44 -9.04 5.25
C PHE A 212 -23.22 -8.81 6.15
N SER A 213 -23.28 -7.77 6.98
CA SER A 213 -22.45 -7.63 8.19
C SER A 213 -23.24 -6.95 9.32
N THR A 214 -24.40 -7.51 9.64
CA THR A 214 -25.09 -7.28 10.91
C THR A 214 -25.99 -8.48 11.17
N PHE A 215 -25.46 -9.48 11.87
CA PHE A 215 -26.12 -10.26 12.92
C PHE A 215 -25.06 -11.04 13.70
#